data_AF-A0A927U816-F1
#
_entry.id   AF-A0A927U816-F1
#
_cell.length_a   1.000
_cell.length_b   1.000
_cell.length_c   1.000
_cell.angle_alpha   90.00
_cell.angle_beta   90.00
_cell.angle_gamma   90.00
#
_symmetry.space_group_name_H-M   'P 1'
#
loop_
_entity.id
_entity.type
_entity.pdbx_description
1 polymer ?
#
loop_
_entity_poly.entity_id
_entity_poly.type
_entity_poly.pdbx_seq_one_letter_code
_entity_poly.pdbx_strand_id
1 'polypeptide(L)'
;MNKNNCTETTVGKVKELRSLGLNKATKIKVEYRVDGKLYVVEEGIKLKSEWIKIGFIPIGQKKTPVMGDVSVGSNALVTYNPNNPSEAYITENKGFLIS
;
A
#
# COMPACT_ATOMS: atom_id res chain seq x y z
N MET A 1 -4.61 -14.65 -2.01
CA MET A 1 -3.57 -14.61 -0.98
C MET A 1 -4.23 -14.64 0.39
N ASN A 2 -3.82 -15.55 1.27
CA ASN A 2 -4.35 -15.60 2.64
C ASN A 2 -3.48 -14.72 3.55
N LYS A 3 -4.01 -13.57 3.96
CA LYS A 3 -3.27 -12.63 4.82
C LYS A 3 -2.94 -13.20 6.20
N ASN A 4 -3.66 -14.22 6.66
CA ASN A 4 -3.43 -14.86 7.96
C ASN A 4 -2.11 -15.63 8.00
N ASN A 5 -1.58 -16.04 6.85
CA ASN A 5 -0.30 -16.75 6.76
C ASN A 5 0.89 -15.78 6.69
N CYS A 6 0.64 -14.48 6.49
CA CYS A 6 1.67 -13.46 6.40
C CYS A 6 1.91 -12.85 7.78
N THR A 7 2.88 -13.41 8.50
CA THR A 7 3.16 -13.07 9.91
C THR A 7 4.45 -12.31 10.10
N GLU A 8 5.40 -12.44 9.17
CA GLU A 8 6.71 -11.78 9.24
C GLU A 8 6.72 -10.46 8.48
N THR A 9 7.54 -9.51 8.91
CA THR A 9 7.62 -8.19 8.29
C THR A 9 9.07 -7.84 7.94
N THR A 10 9.28 -7.24 6.78
CA THR A 10 10.58 -6.78 6.32
C THR A 10 10.48 -5.41 5.66
N VAL A 11 11.61 -4.72 5.56
CA VAL A 11 11.71 -3.44 4.87
C VAL A 11 11.97 -3.71 3.38
N GLY A 12 11.04 -3.26 2.55
CA GLY A 12 11.19 -3.19 1.11
C GLY A 12 11.49 -1.78 0.63
N LYS A 13 11.86 -1.66 -0.64
CA LYS A 13 12.13 -0.41 -1.34
C LYS A 13 11.14 -0.24 -2.48
N VAL A 14 10.49 0.92 -2.54
CA VAL A 14 9.54 1.26 -3.60
C VAL A 14 10.30 1.42 -4.92
N LYS A 15 10.00 0.56 -5.89
CA LYS A 15 10.61 0.61 -7.22
C LYS A 15 9.81 1.43 -8.21
N GLU A 16 8.50 1.36 -8.11
CA GLU A 16 7.61 1.95 -9.08
C GLU A 16 6.34 2.44 -8.39
N LEU A 17 5.91 3.64 -8.76
CA LEU A 17 4.62 4.18 -8.39
C LEU A 17 3.98 4.68 -9.68
N ARG A 18 2.93 3.98 -10.13
CA ARG A 18 2.28 4.22 -11.42
C ARG A 18 0.85 4.65 -11.19
N SER A 19 0.56 5.93 -11.43
CA SER A 19 -0.81 6.41 -11.49
C SER A 19 -1.45 5.95 -12.80
N LEU A 20 -2.57 5.22 -12.71
CA LEU A 20 -3.30 4.73 -13.88
C LEU A 20 -4.33 5.75 -14.41
N GLY A 21 -4.29 7.01 -13.93
CA GLY A 21 -5.16 8.12 -14.36
C GLY A 21 -6.25 8.50 -13.34
N LEU A 22 -7.04 9.52 -13.67
CA LEU A 22 -7.98 10.24 -12.77
C LEU A 22 -9.00 9.35 -12.02
N ASN A 23 -9.27 8.15 -12.54
CA ASN A 23 -10.27 7.20 -12.00
C ASN A 23 -9.72 5.79 -11.73
N LYS A 24 -8.41 5.54 -11.82
CA LYS A 24 -7.82 4.21 -11.62
C LYS A 24 -6.87 4.20 -10.43
N ALA A 25 -6.86 3.10 -9.69
CA ALA A 25 -5.98 2.94 -8.53
C ALA A 25 -4.51 3.09 -8.94
N THR A 26 -3.76 3.91 -8.20
CA THR A 26 -2.30 3.99 -8.35
C THR A 26 -1.71 2.64 -7.98
N LYS A 27 -0.89 2.05 -8.84
CA LYS A 27 -0.15 0.82 -8.51
C LYS A 27 1.17 1.17 -7.85
N ILE A 28 1.54 0.43 -6.82
CA ILE A 28 2.83 0.50 -6.17
C ILE A 28 3.53 -0.86 -6.27
N LYS A 29 4.81 -0.85 -6.62
CA LYS A 29 5.68 -2.02 -6.57
C LYS A 29 6.77 -1.81 -5.54
N VAL A 30 6.89 -2.77 -4.64
CA VAL A 30 7.91 -2.79 -3.59
C VAL A 30 8.78 -4.04 -3.77
N GLU A 31 10.09 -3.82 -3.84
CA GLU A 31 11.10 -4.86 -3.86
C GLU A 31 11.59 -5.10 -2.44
N TYR A 32 11.62 -6.35 -1.98
CA TYR A 32 12.09 -6.71 -0.64
C TYR A 32 12.97 -7.96 -0.70
N ARG A 33 13.75 -8.18 0.36
CA ARG A 33 14.65 -9.34 0.46
C ARG A 33 14.30 -10.18 1.67
N VAL A 34 14.29 -11.50 1.47
CA VAL A 34 14.14 -12.52 2.51
C VAL A 34 15.22 -13.56 2.25
N ASP A 35 16.07 -13.82 3.25
CA ASP A 35 17.17 -14.79 3.17
C ASP A 35 18.07 -14.62 1.93
N GLY A 36 18.36 -13.36 1.57
CA GLY A 36 19.19 -13.01 0.40
C GLY A 36 18.50 -13.17 -0.95
N LYS A 37 17.29 -13.74 -1.00
CA LYS A 37 16.46 -13.80 -2.21
C LYS A 37 15.62 -12.54 -2.34
N LEU A 38 15.43 -12.12 -3.59
CA LEU A 38 14.76 -10.87 -3.93
C LEU A 38 13.35 -11.17 -4.42
N TYR A 39 12.38 -10.48 -3.83
CA TYR A 39 10.95 -10.64 -4.09
C TYR A 39 10.34 -9.29 -4.43
N VAL A 40 9.21 -9.31 -5.14
CA VAL A 40 8.48 -8.11 -5.55
C VAL A 40 7.01 -8.29 -5.23
N VAL A 41 6.43 -7.32 -4.53
CA VAL A 41 5.00 -7.22 -4.29
C VAL A 41 4.43 -6.04 -5.08
N GLU A 42 3.36 -6.29 -5.83
CA GLU A 42 2.58 -5.26 -6.53
C GLU A 42 1.20 -5.17 -5.89
N GLU A 43 0.83 -3.99 -5.40
CA GLU A 43 -0.52 -3.72 -4.92
C GLU A 43 -1.07 -2.39 -5.47
N GLY A 44 -2.40 -2.27 -5.54
CA GLY A 44 -3.05 -0.99 -5.76
C GLY A 44 -3.08 -0.19 -4.46
N ILE A 45 -2.60 1.05 -4.49
CA ILE A 45 -2.71 2.01 -3.40
C ILE A 45 -4.18 2.23 -3.09
N LYS A 46 -4.57 1.96 -1.84
CA LYS A 46 -5.88 2.32 -1.31
C LYS A 46 -5.87 3.81 -0.99
N LEU A 47 -6.86 4.51 -1.54
CA LEU A 47 -7.11 5.92 -1.25
C LEU A 47 -8.18 6.00 -0.16
N LYS A 48 -7.96 6.82 0.86
CA LYS A 48 -9.00 7.20 1.82
C LYS A 48 -9.69 8.43 1.26
N SER A 49 -11.01 8.36 1.07
CA SER A 49 -11.82 9.53 0.76
C SER A 49 -12.31 10.14 2.07
N GLU A 50 -11.89 11.36 2.37
CA GLU A 50 -12.37 12.14 3.51
C GLU A 50 -13.29 13.25 3.00
N TRP A 51 -14.49 13.33 3.56
CA TRP A 51 -15.44 14.39 3.24
C TRP A 51 -14.96 15.70 3.87
N ILE A 52 -14.74 16.72 3.03
CA ILE A 52 -14.48 18.07 3.51
C ILE A 52 -15.84 18.70 3.81
N LYS A 53 -16.05 19.15 5.05
CA LYS A 53 -17.25 19.88 5.47
C LYS A 53 -16.89 21.27 5.98
N ILE A 54 -17.70 22.28 5.67
CA ILE A 54 -17.73 23.56 6.37
C ILE A 54 -19.03 23.59 7.17
N GLY A 55 -18.94 23.47 8.49
CA GLY A 55 -20.12 23.25 9.34
C GLY A 55 -20.86 21.96 8.95
N PHE A 56 -22.13 22.08 8.60
CA PHE A 56 -23.00 20.97 8.18
C PHE A 56 -22.94 20.67 6.67
N ILE A 57 -22.31 21.54 5.87
CA ILE A 57 -22.34 21.47 4.40
C ILE A 57 -21.14 20.65 3.90
N PRO A 58 -21.34 19.52 3.20
CA PRO A 58 -20.27 18.82 2.50
C PRO A 58 -19.86 19.62 1.26
N ILE A 59 -18.63 20.13 1.25
CA ILE A 59 -18.08 20.98 0.17
C ILE A 59 -17.21 20.21 -0.82
N GLY A 60 -16.96 18.92 -0.56
CA GLY A 60 -16.22 18.07 -1.48
C GLY A 60 -15.63 16.84 -0.80
N GLN A 61 -14.85 16.10 -1.56
CA GLN A 61 -14.11 14.94 -1.08
C GLN A 61 -12.61 15.17 -1.32
N LYS A 62 -11.80 14.97 -0.27
CA LYS A 62 -10.34 14.86 -0.39
C LYS A 62 -9.99 13.40 -0.49
N LYS A 63 -9.24 13.00 -1.52
CA LYS A 63 -8.66 11.65 -1.61
C LYS A 63 -7.22 11.74 -1.12
N THR A 64 -6.93 11.13 0.02
CA THR A 64 -5.57 11.05 0.57
C THR A 64 -5.09 9.59 0.47
N PRO A 65 -3.88 9.31 -0.06
CA PRO A 65 -3.32 7.97 -0.03
C PRO A 65 -3.20 7.47 1.41
N VAL A 66 -3.64 6.24 1.69
CA VAL A 66 -3.57 5.66 3.05
C VAL A 66 -2.11 5.51 3.51
N MET A 67 -1.21 5.35 2.54
CA MET A 67 0.21 5.13 2.76
C MET A 67 1.01 6.43 3.05
N GLY A 68 0.36 7.59 3.05
CA GLY A 68 1.06 8.89 3.16
C GLY A 68 1.82 9.28 1.89
N ASP A 69 2.83 10.15 2.02
CA ASP A 69 3.72 10.58 0.93
C ASP A 69 4.71 9.46 0.60
N VAL A 70 4.31 8.54 -0.27
CA VAL A 70 5.19 7.49 -0.79
C VAL A 70 5.76 7.90 -2.13
N SER A 71 7.08 7.88 -2.24
CA SER A 71 7.82 8.18 -3.47
C SER A 71 8.74 7.01 -3.86
N VAL A 72 9.06 6.93 -5.14
CA VAL A 72 10.01 5.92 -5.64
C VAL A 72 11.35 6.07 -4.90
N GLY A 73 11.90 4.96 -4.43
CA GLY A 73 13.11 4.92 -3.62
C GLY A 73 12.88 5.01 -2.12
N SER A 74 11.67 5.34 -1.66
CA SER A 74 11.30 5.29 -0.24
C SER A 74 11.27 3.85 0.28
N ASN A 75 11.45 3.71 1.59
CA ASN A 75 11.25 2.44 2.29
C ASN A 75 9.76 2.20 2.52
N ALA A 76 9.33 0.95 2.43
CA ALA A 76 7.96 0.52 2.72
C ALA A 76 7.99 -0.80 3.48
N LEU A 77 7.09 -0.97 4.45
CA LEU A 77 6.99 -2.24 5.16
C LEU A 77 6.19 -3.26 4.34
N VAL A 78 6.74 -4.47 4.24
CA VAL A 78 6.14 -5.61 3.56
C VAL A 78 5.95 -6.72 4.56
N THR A 79 4.72 -7.17 4.73
CA THR A 79 4.39 -8.36 5.54
C THR A 79 4.26 -9.57 4.60
N TYR A 80 5.01 -10.64 4.87
CA TYR A 80 5.11 -11.82 4.01
C TYR A 80 4.86 -13.12 4.79
N ASN A 81 4.55 -14.19 4.06
CA ASN A 81 4.44 -15.54 4.60
C ASN A 81 5.85 -16.16 4.73
N PRO A 82 6.34 -16.48 5.93
CA PRO A 82 7.68 -17.04 6.10
C PRO A 82 7.87 -18.39 5.38
N ASN A 83 6.80 -19.16 5.19
CA ASN A 83 6.84 -20.43 4.48
C ASN A 83 6.75 -20.26 2.95
N ASN A 84 6.28 -19.10 2.48
CA ASN A 84 6.20 -18.77 1.06
C ASN A 84 6.37 -17.25 0.86
N PRO A 85 7.61 -16.73 0.83
CA PRO A 85 7.86 -15.28 0.85
C PRO A 85 7.31 -14.53 -0.37
N SER A 86 6.93 -15.23 -1.45
CA SER A 86 6.22 -14.65 -2.61
C SER A 86 4.79 -14.21 -2.28
N GLU A 87 4.19 -14.75 -1.22
CA GLU A 87 2.93 -14.25 -0.65
C GLU A 87 3.24 -13.11 0.32
N ALA A 88 3.02 -11.88 -0.14
CA ALA A 88 3.26 -10.70 0.66
C ALA A 88 2.30 -9.56 0.32
N TYR A 89 2.13 -8.64 1.28
CA TYR A 89 1.35 -7.42 1.11
C TYR A 89 2.08 -6.22 1.72
N ILE A 90 1.78 -5.03 1.23
CA ILE A 90 2.36 -3.79 1.73
C ILE A 90 1.60 -3.42 3.01
N THR A 91 2.31 -3.42 4.15
CA THR A 91 1.71 -3.34 5.48
C THR A 91 0.91 -2.05 5.67
N GLU A 92 1.42 -0.94 5.13
CA GLU A 92 0.86 0.40 5.26
C GLU A 92 -0.28 0.68 4.25
N ASN A 93 -0.45 -0.19 3.25
CA ASN A 93 -1.53 -0.08 2.27
C ASN A 93 -2.88 -0.67 2.76
N LYS A 94 -3.04 -0.82 4.09
CA LYS A 94 -4.30 -1.21 4.73
C LYS A 94 -5.24 0.00 4.78
N GLY A 95 -5.93 0.25 3.67
CA GLY A 95 -7.07 1.18 3.67
C GLY A 95 -8.02 0.88 4.82
N PHE A 96 -8.26 1.87 5.68
CA PHE A 96 -9.32 1.83 6.67
C PHE A 96 -10.63 1.57 5.93
N LEU A 97 -11.14 0.34 6.00
CA LEU A 97 -12.57 0.11 5.94
C LEU A 97 -13.13 0.72 7.23
N ILE A 98 -13.48 2.00 7.17
CA ILE A 98 -14.42 2.55 8.14
C ILE A 98 -15.76 1.93 7.75
N SER A 99 -16.18 0.98 8.58
CA SER A 99 -17.52 0.40 8.58
C SER A 99 -18.58 1.44 8.86
#